data_AF-A0A2T2S6P0-F1
#
_entry.id   AF-A0A2T2S6P0-F1
#
_cell.length_a   1.000
_cell.length_b   1.000
_cell.length_c   1.000
_cell.angle_alpha   90.00
_cell.angle_beta   90.00
_cell.angle_gamma   90.00
#
_symmetry.space_group_name_H-M   'P 1'
#
loop_
_entity.id
_entity.type
_entity.pdbx_description
1 polymer ?
#
loop_
_entity_poly.entity_id
_entity_poly.type
_entity_poly.pdbx_seq_one_letter_code
_entity_poly.pdbx_strand_id
1 'polypeptide(L)'
;MLRSRHSVLLVAFVGLLLSGCRTYGGYDTEPKTYQAMQKAVQTFEDELNRAEADLQKLKTAAANADTLQSLAQQFQALVEEHKSLLQKQRDRVEQFSPDASYRNLNNAYGATVTEQRLVQQNYQRVIRSVRAIVRGTAPPTARPETDRRYTIRPIGFPTPINERQLTMEQALRGL
;
A
#
# COMPACT_ATOMS: atom_id res chain seq x y z
N MET A 1 4.59 20.59 59.15
CA MET A 1 4.73 19.30 58.42
C MET A 1 4.03 19.24 57.05
N LEU A 2 3.26 20.24 56.60
CA LEU A 2 2.60 20.22 55.27
C LEU A 2 3.53 20.52 54.08
N ARG A 3 4.66 21.21 54.30
CA ARG A 3 5.55 21.70 53.22
C ARG A 3 6.35 20.58 52.52
N SER A 4 6.66 19.50 53.23
CA SER A 4 7.45 18.36 52.73
C SER A 4 6.63 17.43 51.83
N ARG A 5 5.31 17.30 52.07
CA ARG A 5 4.41 16.45 51.27
C ARG A 5 4.21 16.98 49.84
N HIS A 6 4.20 18.30 49.67
CA HIS A 6 4.07 18.91 48.34
C HIS A 6 5.35 18.79 47.51
N SER A 7 6.53 18.80 48.14
CA SER A 7 7.81 18.60 47.46
C SER A 7 7.95 17.19 46.88
N VAL A 8 7.50 16.16 47.61
CA VAL A 8 7.52 14.76 47.12
C VAL A 8 6.56 14.56 45.96
N LEU A 9 5.36 15.15 46.02
CA LEU A 9 4.39 15.11 44.92
C LEU A 9 4.90 15.83 43.67
N LEU A 10 5.60 16.95 43.83
CA LEU A 10 6.13 17.72 42.70
C LEU A 10 7.31 16.98 42.03
N VAL A 11 8.18 16.33 42.80
CA VAL A 11 9.24 15.46 42.27
C VAL A 11 8.66 14.22 41.58
N ALA A 12 7.61 13.61 42.14
CA ALA A 12 6.92 12.48 41.50
C ALA A 12 6.22 12.90 40.20
N PHE A 13 5.61 14.08 40.16
CA PHE A 13 4.96 14.61 38.95
C PHE A 13 5.97 15.00 37.86
N VAL A 14 7.12 15.58 38.23
CA VAL A 14 8.23 15.83 37.29
C VAL A 14 8.86 14.52 36.81
N GLY A 15 9.00 13.51 37.67
CA GLY A 15 9.44 12.16 37.30
C GLY A 15 8.48 11.47 36.32
N LEU A 16 7.16 11.61 36.53
CA LEU A 16 6.10 11.12 35.64
C LEU A 16 6.01 11.91 34.33
N LEU A 17 6.29 13.21 34.32
CA LEU A 17 6.38 14.01 33.09
C LEU A 17 7.65 13.72 32.29
N LEU A 18 8.78 13.44 32.96
CA LEU A 18 10.03 13.06 32.31
C LEU A 18 10.01 11.62 31.78
N SER A 19 9.32 10.70 32.47
CA SER A 19 9.10 9.32 31.99
C SER A 19 7.90 9.19 31.05
N GLY A 20 6.95 10.12 31.12
CA GLY A 20 5.72 10.18 30.31
C GLY A 20 5.91 10.85 28.95
N CYS A 21 7.10 11.38 28.66
CA CYS A 21 7.52 11.79 27.32
C CYS A 21 7.86 10.58 26.43
N ARG A 22 6.85 9.71 26.25
CA ARG A 22 6.50 9.11 24.96
C ARG A 22 7.63 8.42 24.21
N THR A 23 8.30 7.46 24.84
CA THR A 23 9.17 6.52 24.13
C THR A 23 8.33 5.43 23.45
N TYR A 24 7.52 5.81 22.46
CA TYR A 24 7.16 4.88 21.37
C TYR A 24 8.41 4.80 20.49
N GLY A 25 9.40 4.01 20.90
CA GLY A 25 10.75 4.05 20.32
C GLY A 25 11.78 3.34 21.18
N GLY A 26 11.77 2.02 21.15
CA GLY A 26 12.69 1.18 21.92
C GLY A 26 12.73 -0.22 21.33
N TYR A 27 13.88 -0.90 21.42
CA TYR A 27 14.23 -2.16 20.73
C TYR A 27 14.58 -2.03 19.23
N ASP A 28 15.40 -1.04 18.85
CA ASP A 28 15.82 -0.79 17.46
C ASP A 28 14.62 -0.61 16.52
N THR A 29 13.51 -0.06 17.02
CA THR A 29 12.26 0.09 16.27
C THR A 29 12.40 1.07 15.11
N GLU A 30 13.15 2.14 15.30
CA GLU A 30 13.46 3.19 14.34
C GLU A 30 14.27 2.63 13.17
N PRO A 31 15.47 2.05 13.37
CA PRO A 31 16.25 1.49 12.27
C PRO A 31 15.51 0.34 11.57
N LYS A 32 14.74 -0.49 12.30
CA LYS A 32 13.89 -1.53 11.67
C LYS A 32 12.79 -0.95 10.80
N THR A 33 12.12 0.12 11.26
CA THR A 33 11.06 0.78 10.48
C THR A 33 11.64 1.45 9.25
N TYR A 34 12.80 2.09 9.38
CA TYR A 34 13.52 2.67 8.25
C TYR A 34 13.92 1.60 7.21
N GLN A 35 14.46 0.46 7.65
CA GLN A 35 14.75 -0.69 6.77
C GLN A 35 13.47 -1.24 6.10
N ALA A 36 12.36 -1.31 6.83
CA ALA A 36 11.07 -1.73 6.27
C ALA A 36 10.56 -0.76 5.20
N MET A 37 10.77 0.55 5.37
CA MET A 37 10.47 1.56 4.34
C MET A 37 11.32 1.34 3.09
N GLN A 38 12.64 1.16 3.23
CA GLN A 38 13.53 0.88 2.11
C GLN A 38 13.10 -0.37 1.34
N LYS A 39 12.80 -1.44 2.07
CA LYS A 39 12.31 -2.69 1.47
C LYS A 39 10.96 -2.52 0.76
N ALA A 40 10.06 -1.70 1.30
CA ALA A 40 8.79 -1.41 0.65
C ALA A 40 8.99 -0.66 -0.68
N VAL A 41 9.92 0.30 -0.73
CA VAL A 41 10.28 0.99 -1.99
C VAL A 41 10.85 0.01 -3.01
N GLN A 42 11.78 -0.87 -2.60
CA GLN A 42 12.33 -1.88 -3.49
C GLN A 42 11.24 -2.81 -4.04
N THR A 43 10.33 -3.26 -3.17
CA THR A 43 9.23 -4.14 -3.58
C THR A 43 8.32 -3.44 -4.60
N PHE A 44 8.09 -2.13 -4.45
CA PHE A 44 7.28 -1.34 -5.36
C PHE A 44 7.95 -1.15 -6.72
N GLU A 45 9.27 -0.99 -6.74
CA GLU A 45 10.05 -1.00 -7.98
C GLU A 45 9.95 -2.36 -8.71
N ASP A 46 10.04 -3.48 -7.98
CA ASP A 46 9.84 -4.80 -8.56
C ASP A 46 8.41 -5.00 -9.09
N GLU A 47 7.42 -4.37 -8.46
CA GLU A 47 6.04 -4.31 -8.96
C GLU A 47 5.91 -3.46 -10.23
N LEU A 48 6.64 -2.35 -10.32
CA LEU A 48 6.66 -1.50 -11.52
C LEU A 48 7.23 -2.26 -12.70
N ASN A 49 8.36 -2.94 -12.52
CA ASN A 49 8.99 -3.76 -13.56
C ASN A 49 8.02 -4.83 -14.09
N ARG A 50 7.27 -5.47 -13.18
CA ARG A 50 6.22 -6.44 -13.57
C ARG A 50 5.06 -5.77 -14.31
N ALA A 51 4.60 -4.61 -13.85
CA ALA A 51 3.54 -3.86 -14.50
C ALA A 51 3.94 -3.41 -15.92
N GLU A 52 5.18 -2.98 -16.13
CA GLU A 52 5.68 -2.63 -17.46
C GLU A 52 5.69 -3.84 -18.41
N ALA A 53 6.11 -5.01 -17.92
CA ALA A 53 6.05 -6.25 -18.69
C ALA A 53 4.59 -6.63 -19.04
N ASP A 54 3.66 -6.49 -18.10
CA ASP A 54 2.24 -6.73 -18.32
C ASP A 54 1.63 -5.72 -19.31
N LEU A 55 2.06 -4.46 -19.27
CA LEU A 55 1.66 -3.44 -20.25
C LEU A 55 2.10 -3.84 -21.66
N GLN A 56 3.31 -4.36 -21.84
CA GLN A 56 3.76 -4.83 -23.16
C GLN A 56 2.89 -5.98 -23.67
N LYS A 57 2.58 -6.97 -22.82
CA LYS A 57 1.67 -8.07 -23.18
C LYS A 57 0.30 -7.53 -23.61
N LEU A 58 -0.26 -6.58 -22.86
CA LEU A 58 -1.54 -5.97 -23.18
C LEU A 58 -1.51 -5.15 -24.48
N LYS A 59 -0.43 -4.39 -24.72
CA LYS A 59 -0.24 -3.65 -25.99
C LYS A 59 -0.16 -4.58 -27.19
N THR A 60 0.57 -5.69 -27.09
CA THR A 60 0.63 -6.70 -28.15
C THR A 60 -0.74 -7.32 -28.42
N ALA A 61 -1.53 -7.61 -27.37
CA ALA A 61 -2.89 -8.10 -27.55
C ALA A 61 -3.81 -7.04 -28.20
N ALA A 62 -3.73 -5.79 -27.74
CA ALA A 62 -4.54 -4.69 -28.25
C ALA A 62 -4.23 -4.34 -29.72
N ALA A 63 -2.99 -4.57 -30.19
CA ALA A 63 -2.66 -4.42 -31.60
C ALA A 63 -3.44 -5.37 -32.53
N ASN A 64 -3.98 -6.46 -31.98
CA ASN A 64 -4.77 -7.46 -32.71
C ASN A 64 -6.27 -7.40 -32.36
N ALA A 65 -6.67 -6.54 -31.42
CA ALA A 65 -8.04 -6.45 -30.92
C ALA A 65 -8.36 -5.03 -30.41
N ASP A 66 -9.11 -4.26 -31.22
CA ASP A 66 -9.48 -2.87 -30.94
C ASP A 66 -10.22 -2.71 -29.60
N THR A 67 -10.93 -3.75 -29.15
CA THR A 67 -11.67 -3.74 -27.88
C THR A 67 -10.77 -3.61 -26.63
N LEU A 68 -9.47 -3.92 -26.74
CA LEU A 68 -8.50 -3.83 -25.65
C LEU A 68 -7.72 -2.50 -25.64
N GLN A 69 -7.85 -1.68 -26.68
CA GLN A 69 -7.01 -0.48 -26.86
C GLN A 69 -7.22 0.55 -25.74
N SER A 70 -8.46 0.75 -25.31
CA SER A 70 -8.79 1.65 -24.19
C SER A 70 -8.22 1.15 -22.85
N LEU A 71 -8.25 -0.16 -22.61
CA LEU A 71 -7.64 -0.77 -21.42
C LEU A 71 -6.12 -0.67 -21.45
N ALA A 72 -5.48 -0.79 -22.62
CA ALA A 72 -4.04 -0.60 -22.75
C ALA A 72 -3.62 0.84 -22.41
N GLN A 73 -4.40 1.84 -22.85
CA GLN A 73 -4.18 3.25 -22.50
C GLN A 73 -4.38 3.50 -21.00
N GLN A 74 -5.45 2.94 -20.42
CA GLN A 74 -5.70 3.05 -18.98
C GLN A 74 -4.57 2.41 -18.16
N PHE A 75 -4.11 1.21 -18.56
CA PHE A 75 -3.02 0.52 -17.88
C PHE A 75 -1.71 1.31 -18.01
N GLN A 76 -1.44 1.92 -19.16
CA GLN A 76 -0.29 2.80 -19.35
C GLN A 76 -0.33 4.01 -18.40
N ALA A 77 -1.49 4.65 -18.24
CA ALA A 77 -1.64 5.77 -17.31
C ALA A 77 -1.33 5.34 -15.85
N LEU A 78 -1.76 4.13 -15.45
CA LEU A 78 -1.43 3.56 -14.13
C LEU A 78 0.07 3.29 -13.96
N VAL A 79 0.77 2.87 -15.02
CA VAL A 79 2.23 2.70 -15.00
C VAL A 79 2.94 4.04 -14.79
N GLU A 80 2.50 5.10 -15.44
CA GLU A 80 3.08 6.43 -15.25
C GLU A 80 2.76 7.01 -13.86
N GLU A 81 1.56 6.77 -13.34
CA GLU A 81 1.21 7.10 -11.94
C GLU A 81 2.10 6.34 -10.94
N HIS A 82 2.33 5.04 -11.19
CA HIS A 82 3.21 4.21 -10.38
C HIS A 82 4.64 4.77 -10.37
N LYS A 83 5.21 5.14 -11.52
CA LYS A 83 6.53 5.78 -11.60
C LYS A 83 6.62 7.05 -10.76
N SER A 84 5.61 7.93 -10.88
CA SER A 84 5.56 9.18 -10.10
C SER A 84 5.50 8.91 -8.60
N LEU A 85 4.69 7.95 -8.16
CA LEU A 85 4.59 7.55 -6.76
C LEU A 85 5.87 6.90 -6.25
N LEU A 86 6.52 6.06 -7.06
CA LEU A 86 7.80 5.44 -6.70
C LEU A 86 8.86 6.52 -6.46
N GLN A 87 8.94 7.53 -7.32
CA GLN A 87 9.86 8.64 -7.11
C GLN A 87 9.54 9.39 -5.80
N LYS A 88 8.28 9.73 -5.56
CA LYS A 88 7.85 10.37 -4.31
C LYS A 88 8.20 9.54 -3.07
N GLN A 89 8.13 8.21 -3.17
CA GLN A 89 8.51 7.32 -2.07
C GLN A 89 10.03 7.25 -1.86
N ARG A 90 10.83 7.27 -2.95
CA ARG A 90 12.29 7.40 -2.87
C ARG A 90 12.68 8.71 -2.20
N ASP A 91 12.14 9.83 -2.67
CA ASP A 91 12.39 11.16 -2.09
C ASP A 91 12.02 11.19 -0.60
N ARG A 92 10.90 10.54 -0.23
CA ARG A 92 10.46 10.43 1.15
C ARG A 92 11.46 9.64 2.01
N VAL A 93 11.98 8.52 1.51
CA VAL A 93 12.99 7.72 2.24
C VAL A 93 14.28 8.50 2.40
N GLU A 94 14.73 9.21 1.36
CA GLU A 94 15.94 10.05 1.39
C GLU A 94 15.84 11.22 2.39
N GLN A 95 14.64 11.75 2.61
CA GLN A 95 14.40 12.80 3.60
C GLN A 95 14.47 12.31 5.06
N PHE A 96 14.43 11.00 5.31
CA PHE A 96 14.52 10.43 6.65
C PHE A 96 15.93 9.94 6.97
N SER A 97 16.39 10.23 8.18
CA SER A 97 17.53 9.54 8.80
C SER A 97 17.03 8.30 9.55
N PRO A 98 17.85 7.24 9.69
CA PRO A 98 17.61 6.16 10.66
C PRO A 98 17.29 6.64 12.08
N ASP A 99 17.75 7.84 12.45
CA ASP A 99 17.54 8.47 13.76
C ASP A 99 16.25 9.32 13.84
N ALA A 100 15.46 9.37 12.77
CA ALA A 100 14.18 10.06 12.79
C ALA A 100 13.23 9.42 13.81
N SER A 101 12.38 10.24 14.45
CA SER A 101 11.46 9.71 15.46
C SER A 101 10.59 8.58 14.88
N TYR A 102 10.42 7.50 15.66
CA TYR A 102 9.62 6.34 15.27
C TYR A 102 8.24 6.72 14.72
N ARG A 103 7.57 7.71 15.35
CA ARG A 103 6.26 8.18 14.90
C ARG A 103 6.29 8.71 13.46
N ASN A 104 7.33 9.44 13.08
CA ASN A 104 7.47 9.96 11.72
C ASN A 104 7.75 8.82 10.73
N LEU A 105 8.67 7.92 11.08
CA LEU A 105 9.00 6.74 10.26
C LEU A 105 7.76 5.85 10.06
N ASN A 106 7.03 5.55 11.12
CA ASN A 106 5.84 4.69 11.07
C ASN A 106 4.70 5.34 10.25
N ASN A 107 4.49 6.66 10.38
CA ASN A 107 3.50 7.37 9.56
C ASN A 107 3.89 7.35 8.07
N ALA A 108 5.16 7.59 7.77
CA ALA A 108 5.68 7.56 6.41
C ALA A 108 5.55 6.16 5.81
N TYR A 109 5.95 5.13 6.55
CA TYR A 109 5.79 3.74 6.16
C TYR A 109 4.33 3.37 5.89
N GLY A 110 3.41 3.75 6.79
CA GLY A 110 1.98 3.50 6.61
C GLY A 110 1.41 4.18 5.37
N ALA A 111 1.85 5.39 5.07
CA ALA A 111 1.47 6.09 3.83
C ALA A 111 1.98 5.33 2.59
N THR A 112 3.25 4.92 2.57
CA THR A 112 3.85 4.12 1.50
C THR A 112 3.05 2.84 1.24
N VAL A 113 2.79 2.03 2.28
CA VAL A 113 2.04 0.78 2.13
C VAL A 113 0.62 1.02 1.62
N THR A 114 -0.02 2.11 2.03
CA THR A 114 -1.38 2.47 1.57
C THR A 114 -1.36 2.86 0.09
N GLU A 115 -0.43 3.70 -0.34
CA GLU A 115 -0.24 4.09 -1.74
C GLU A 115 0.02 2.85 -2.62
N GLN A 116 0.90 1.94 -2.20
CA GLN A 116 1.21 0.69 -2.92
C GLN A 116 -0.04 -0.19 -3.10
N ARG A 117 -0.82 -0.35 -2.02
CA ARG A 117 -2.05 -1.14 -2.05
C ARG A 117 -3.08 -0.57 -3.03
N LEU A 118 -3.22 0.75 -3.10
CA LEU A 118 -4.14 1.41 -4.03
C LEU A 118 -3.73 1.17 -5.49
N VAL A 119 -2.44 1.32 -5.80
CA VAL A 119 -1.90 1.05 -7.13
C VAL A 119 -2.13 -0.42 -7.52
N GLN A 120 -1.84 -1.36 -6.63
CA GLN A 120 -2.10 -2.79 -6.88
C GLN A 120 -3.59 -3.09 -7.15
N GLN A 121 -4.50 -2.46 -6.40
CA GLN A 121 -5.94 -2.60 -6.63
C GLN A 121 -6.38 -2.06 -7.99
N ASN A 122 -5.81 -0.94 -8.42
CA ASN A 122 -6.09 -0.34 -9.72
C ASN A 122 -5.62 -1.25 -10.87
N TYR A 123 -4.40 -1.80 -10.79
CA TYR A 123 -3.94 -2.79 -11.78
C TYR A 123 -4.86 -4.01 -11.84
N GLN A 124 -5.23 -4.57 -10.69
CA GLN A 124 -6.10 -5.74 -10.63
C GLN A 124 -7.50 -5.46 -11.21
N ARG A 125 -8.00 -4.22 -11.10
CA ARG A 125 -9.27 -3.83 -11.73
C ARG A 125 -9.16 -3.85 -13.26
N VAL A 126 -8.08 -3.33 -13.82
CA VAL A 126 -7.87 -3.34 -15.28
C VAL A 126 -7.68 -4.78 -15.78
N ILE A 127 -6.86 -5.58 -15.11
CA ILE A 127 -6.62 -6.99 -15.47
C ILE A 127 -7.93 -7.80 -15.47
N ARG A 128 -8.79 -7.60 -14.47
CA ARG A 128 -10.13 -8.22 -14.45
C ARG A 128 -11.03 -7.76 -15.60
N SER A 129 -10.91 -6.49 -16.00
CA SER A 129 -11.65 -5.96 -17.15
C SER A 129 -11.17 -6.57 -18.46
N VAL A 130 -9.85 -6.74 -18.63
CA VAL A 130 -9.24 -7.46 -19.77
C VAL A 130 -9.82 -8.87 -19.85
N ARG A 131 -9.78 -9.63 -18.75
CA ARG A 131 -10.34 -11.00 -18.71
C ARG A 131 -11.81 -11.03 -19.12
N ALA A 132 -12.60 -10.08 -18.64
CA ALA A 132 -14.02 -10.03 -18.93
C ALA A 132 -14.28 -9.80 -20.42
N ILE A 133 -13.58 -8.84 -21.04
CA ILE A 133 -13.65 -8.57 -22.49
C ILE A 133 -13.23 -9.82 -23.27
N VAL A 134 -12.13 -10.46 -22.90
CA VAL A 134 -11.63 -11.69 -23.57
C VAL A 134 -12.65 -12.83 -23.47
N ARG A 135 -13.36 -12.97 -22.35
CA ARG A 135 -14.42 -13.97 -22.17
C ARG A 135 -15.76 -13.60 -22.84
N GLY A 136 -15.89 -12.40 -23.41
CA GLY A 136 -17.18 -11.88 -23.88
C GLY A 136 -18.19 -11.66 -22.74
N THR A 137 -17.72 -11.57 -21.50
CA THR A 137 -18.54 -11.27 -20.32
C THR A 137 -18.46 -9.79 -19.98
N ALA A 138 -19.53 -9.20 -19.43
CA ALA A 138 -19.49 -7.81 -19.02
C ALA A 138 -18.35 -7.59 -18.00
N PRO A 139 -17.56 -6.50 -18.12
CA PRO A 139 -16.52 -6.19 -17.14
C PRO A 139 -17.13 -6.08 -15.75
N PRO A 140 -16.46 -6.59 -14.70
CA PRO A 140 -17.00 -6.53 -13.36
C PRO A 140 -17.23 -5.06 -13.00
N THR A 141 -18.50 -4.65 -12.97
CA THR A 141 -18.86 -3.33 -12.43
C THR A 141 -18.34 -3.30 -11.01
N ALA A 142 -17.61 -2.24 -10.66
CA ALA A 142 -17.13 -1.99 -9.31
C ALA A 142 -18.32 -1.72 -8.37
N ARG A 143 -19.12 -2.75 -8.08
CA ARG A 143 -19.85 -2.82 -6.84
C ARG A 143 -18.87 -3.45 -5.87
N PRO A 144 -18.35 -2.71 -4.87
CA PRO A 144 -18.05 -3.41 -3.64
C PRO A 144 -19.37 -4.12 -3.31
N GLU A 145 -19.33 -5.44 -3.21
CA GLU A 145 -20.33 -6.13 -2.42
C GLU A 145 -20.23 -5.47 -1.06
N THR A 146 -21.15 -4.53 -0.82
CA THR A 146 -21.23 -3.83 0.44
C THR A 146 -21.56 -4.92 1.41
N ASP A 147 -20.52 -5.41 2.08
CA ASP A 147 -20.65 -6.03 3.38
C ASP A 147 -21.67 -5.16 4.11
N ARG A 148 -22.83 -5.76 4.36
CA ARG A 148 -24.00 -5.03 4.84
C ARG A 148 -23.53 -4.22 6.04
N ARG A 149 -23.97 -2.96 6.16
CA ARG A 149 -23.50 -1.97 7.16
C ARG A 149 -23.60 -2.44 8.64
N TYR A 150 -24.11 -3.65 8.88
CA TYR A 150 -24.34 -4.31 10.17
C TYR A 150 -23.67 -5.70 10.31
N THR A 151 -22.92 -6.18 9.32
CA THR A 151 -22.13 -7.41 9.49
C THR A 151 -20.83 -7.05 10.19
N ILE A 152 -20.80 -7.19 11.52
CA ILE A 152 -19.53 -7.18 12.26
C ILE A 152 -18.79 -8.45 11.85
N ARG A 153 -17.86 -8.32 10.90
CA ARG A 153 -16.99 -9.43 10.53
C ARG A 153 -16.07 -9.72 11.72
N PRO A 154 -16.13 -10.92 12.33
CA PRO A 154 -15.31 -11.21 13.50
C PRO A 154 -13.82 -11.12 13.15
N ILE A 155 -13.01 -10.68 14.11
CA ILE A 155 -11.55 -10.68 14.00
C ILE A 155 -11.12 -12.12 13.71
N GLY A 156 -10.41 -12.34 12.59
CA GLY A 156 -9.96 -13.66 12.16
C GLY A 156 -10.84 -14.35 11.10
N PHE A 157 -11.98 -13.77 10.69
CA PHE A 157 -12.70 -14.29 9.53
C PHE A 157 -11.90 -14.04 8.24
N PRO A 158 -11.65 -15.06 7.41
CA PRO A 158 -10.90 -14.90 6.19
C PRO A 158 -11.60 -13.88 5.30
N THR A 159 -10.93 -12.78 4.98
CA THR A 159 -11.36 -11.89 3.91
C THR A 159 -11.27 -12.63 2.58
N PRO A 160 -12.17 -12.43 1.61
CA PRO A 160 -12.10 -13.09 0.30
C PRO A 160 -10.89 -12.61 -0.54
N ILE A 161 -9.97 -11.85 0.05
CA ILE A 161 -8.71 -11.36 -0.53
C ILE A 161 -7.69 -12.51 -0.58
N ASN A 162 -8.12 -13.68 -1.06
CA ASN A 162 -7.22 -14.79 -1.36
C ASN A 162 -7.64 -15.50 -2.66
N GLU A 163 -8.37 -14.80 -3.53
CA GLU A 163 -8.31 -15.13 -4.95
C GLU A 163 -6.88 -14.84 -5.42
N ARG A 164 -6.18 -15.88 -5.91
CA ARG A 164 -4.85 -15.71 -6.52
C ARG A 164 -4.90 -14.49 -7.43
N GLN A 165 -4.00 -13.53 -7.23
CA GLN A 165 -3.94 -12.34 -8.07
C GLN A 165 -3.86 -12.76 -9.52
N LEU A 166 -4.86 -12.31 -10.30
CA LEU A 166 -4.94 -12.62 -11.71
C LEU A 166 -3.77 -11.92 -12.41
N THR A 167 -3.00 -12.67 -13.19
CA THR A 167 -1.93 -12.08 -14.01
C THR A 167 -2.50 -11.58 -15.33
N MET A 168 -1.83 -10.62 -15.97
CA MET A 168 -2.23 -10.15 -17.31
C MET A 168 -2.27 -11.31 -18.31
N GLU A 169 -1.31 -12.24 -18.21
CA GLU A 169 -1.26 -13.43 -19.07
C GLU A 169 -2.47 -14.36 -18.88
N GLN A 170 -2.90 -14.58 -17.64
CA GLN A 170 -4.11 -15.34 -17.35
C GLN A 170 -5.36 -14.61 -17.86
N ALA A 171 -5.43 -13.30 -17.69
CA ALA A 171 -6.53 -12.49 -18.18
C ALA A 171 -6.66 -12.54 -19.72
N LEU A 172 -5.54 -12.43 -20.44
CA LEU A 172 -5.49 -12.53 -21.90
C LEU A 172 -5.82 -13.92 -22.43
N ARG A 173 -5.62 -14.97 -21.63
CA ARG A 173 -6.08 -16.34 -21.93
C ARG A 173 -7.53 -16.59 -21.51
N GLY A 174 -8.18 -15.64 -20.85
CA GLY A 174 -9.52 -15.82 -20.30
C GLY A 174 -9.58 -16.89 -19.20
N LEU A 175 -8.52 -17.08 -18.40
CA LEU A 175 -8.46 -18.03 -17.27
C LEU A 175 -9.06 -17.45 -16.00
#